data_AF-A6GDH5-F1
#
_entry.id   AF-A6GDH5-F1
#
_cell.length_a   1.000
_cell.length_b   1.000
_cell.length_c   1.000
_cell.angle_alpha   90.00
_cell.angle_beta   90.00
_cell.angle_gamma   90.00
#
_symmetry.space_group_name_H-M   'P 1'
#
loop_
_entity.id
_entity.type
_entity.pdbx_description
1 polymer ?
#
loop_
_entity_poly.entity_id
_entity_poly.type
_entity_poly.pdbx_seq_one_letter_code
_entity_poly.pdbx_strand_id
1 'polypeptide(L)'
;MSDDELLEQRLCDLGLRIEGSWLEPLVEQARRELSRRGLEFGARFWLSDEWLSPAGVPGVGVPFYLAHPRLIRLERSQMLEVEGGTRKQCMMLLRHELGHAIDHAYRLHRRQRWREAFGSSSQPYPEWYRPNPASRRFVQHLDAWYAQAHPDEDFAETFAVWLNPRSRWRERYATWPALRKLEAVDQLMDAIAGTEPAVRSRERPYSLPSFRLRLKTYYKRKRERFNPGYSTNYDDDLRRLFDEGTNSKRAPTAAAFLRKHSAEIRGHVVRWTEGQELTVDYVLRHMIGRCRELGLRAKGPKQQLLMDFSILLTVHSMTYLYRGREWHAM
;
A
#
# COMPACT_ATOMS: atom_id res chain seq x y z
N MET A 1 -23.45 3.77 -17.55
CA MET A 1 -22.67 5.01 -17.32
C MET A 1 -21.27 4.86 -17.88
N SER A 2 -20.91 5.75 -18.81
CA SER A 2 -19.57 5.86 -19.41
C SER A 2 -18.53 6.36 -18.39
N ASP A 3 -17.25 6.44 -18.77
CA ASP A 3 -16.22 7.05 -17.91
C ASP A 3 -16.49 8.55 -17.74
N ASP A 4 -16.82 9.26 -18.82
CA ASP A 4 -17.07 10.70 -18.78
C ASP A 4 -18.24 11.07 -17.89
N GLU A 5 -19.35 10.33 -17.99
CA GLU A 5 -20.52 10.53 -17.14
C GLU A 5 -20.21 10.27 -15.66
N LEU A 6 -19.39 9.24 -15.38
CA LEU A 6 -18.97 8.89 -14.02
C LEU A 6 -18.03 9.95 -13.44
N LEU A 7 -17.10 10.47 -14.23
CA LEU A 7 -16.14 11.50 -13.83
C LEU A 7 -16.82 12.83 -13.44
N GLU A 8 -18.02 13.10 -13.95
CA GLU A 8 -18.81 14.27 -13.57
C GLU A 8 -19.57 14.12 -12.24
N GLN A 9 -19.69 12.91 -11.70
CA GLN A 9 -20.35 12.67 -10.40
C GLN A 9 -19.52 13.20 -9.23
N ARG A 10 -20.19 13.70 -8.18
CA ARG A 10 -19.55 14.03 -6.90
C ARG A 10 -19.29 12.76 -6.11
N LEU A 11 -18.16 12.71 -5.39
CA LEU A 11 -17.80 11.54 -4.57
C LEU A 11 -18.90 11.18 -3.56
N CYS A 12 -19.48 12.17 -2.89
CA CYS A 12 -20.56 11.99 -1.92
C CYS A 12 -21.86 11.43 -2.53
N ASP A 13 -22.07 11.56 -3.84
CA ASP A 13 -23.32 11.18 -4.52
C ASP A 13 -23.26 9.77 -5.11
N LEU A 14 -22.11 9.08 -5.01
CA LEU A 14 -21.91 7.75 -5.62
C LEU A 14 -22.75 6.64 -4.95
N GLY A 15 -23.39 6.91 -3.81
CA GLY A 15 -24.27 5.96 -3.13
C GLY A 15 -23.57 4.70 -2.61
N LEU A 16 -22.24 4.75 -2.43
CA LEU A 16 -21.41 3.60 -2.10
C LEU A 16 -21.55 3.20 -0.63
N ARG A 17 -21.44 1.89 -0.38
CA ARG A 17 -21.46 1.28 0.94
C ARG A 17 -20.45 0.14 0.99
N ILE A 18 -19.99 -0.19 2.19
CA ILE A 18 -19.18 -1.40 2.39
C ILE A 18 -20.10 -2.61 2.33
N GLU A 19 -21.25 -2.51 2.99
CA GLU A 19 -22.32 -3.50 3.02
C GLU A 19 -22.83 -3.80 1.61
N GLY A 20 -22.97 -5.08 1.27
CA GLY A 20 -23.35 -5.56 -0.05
C GLY A 20 -22.23 -5.50 -1.10
N SER A 21 -21.06 -4.95 -0.78
CA SER A 21 -19.89 -4.95 -1.68
C SER A 21 -18.98 -6.16 -1.42
N TRP A 22 -17.99 -6.37 -2.29
CA TRP A 22 -16.98 -7.42 -2.08
C TRP A 22 -16.03 -7.13 -0.90
N LEU A 23 -16.03 -5.90 -0.37
CA LEU A 23 -15.28 -5.52 0.83
C LEU A 23 -15.90 -6.07 2.11
N GLU A 24 -17.22 -6.16 2.19
CA GLU A 24 -17.95 -6.64 3.37
C GLU A 24 -17.39 -7.97 3.91
N PRO A 25 -17.25 -9.05 3.13
CA PRO A 25 -16.69 -10.30 3.65
C PRO A 25 -15.22 -10.19 4.09
N LEU A 26 -14.47 -9.20 3.60
CA LEU A 26 -13.07 -8.94 4.01
C LEU A 26 -13.00 -8.16 5.32
N VAL A 27 -13.83 -7.12 5.46
CA VAL A 27 -14.01 -6.39 6.73
C VAL A 27 -14.47 -7.35 7.81
N GLU A 28 -15.47 -8.18 7.54
CA GLU A 28 -15.95 -9.19 8.48
C GLU A 28 -14.90 -10.25 8.78
N GLN A 29 -14.03 -10.59 7.82
CA GLN A 29 -12.88 -11.45 8.10
C GLN A 29 -11.91 -10.78 9.08
N ALA A 30 -11.56 -9.52 8.86
CA ALA A 30 -10.67 -8.76 9.73
C ALA A 30 -11.24 -8.63 11.15
N ARG A 31 -12.56 -8.37 11.27
CA ARG A 31 -13.28 -8.38 12.56
C ARG A 31 -13.16 -9.74 13.27
N ARG A 32 -13.44 -10.84 12.58
CA ARG A 32 -13.32 -12.19 13.16
C ARG A 32 -11.89 -12.52 13.59
N GLU A 33 -10.89 -12.05 12.85
CA GLU A 33 -9.48 -12.23 13.23
C GLU A 33 -9.16 -11.51 14.56
N LEU A 34 -9.68 -10.29 14.77
CA LEU A 34 -9.56 -9.58 16.05
C LEU A 34 -10.33 -10.29 17.18
N SER A 35 -11.59 -10.66 16.95
CA SER A 35 -12.42 -11.32 17.99
C SER A 35 -11.82 -12.65 18.45
N ARG A 36 -11.21 -13.44 17.54
CA ARG A 36 -10.51 -14.68 17.91
C ARG A 36 -9.29 -14.45 18.82
N ARG A 37 -8.78 -13.22 18.86
CA ARG A 37 -7.70 -12.78 19.75
C ARG A 37 -8.23 -12.07 21.00
N GLY A 38 -9.54 -12.02 21.22
CA GLY A 38 -10.16 -11.32 22.34
C GLY A 38 -10.06 -9.79 22.26
N LEU A 39 -9.82 -9.24 21.06
CA LEU A 39 -9.64 -7.81 20.83
C LEU A 39 -10.96 -7.17 20.35
N GLU A 40 -11.75 -6.66 21.29
CA GLU A 40 -13.10 -6.14 21.02
C GLU A 40 -13.21 -4.63 21.21
N PHE A 41 -12.36 -3.86 20.54
CA PHE A 41 -12.37 -2.39 20.63
C PHE A 41 -13.37 -1.69 19.70
N GLY A 42 -14.23 -2.48 19.03
CA GLY A 42 -15.32 -1.94 18.20
C GLY A 42 -14.86 -1.19 16.95
N ALA A 43 -13.75 -1.61 16.34
CA ALA A 43 -13.14 -0.99 15.16
C ALA A 43 -14.19 -0.56 14.13
N ARG A 44 -14.18 0.71 13.74
CA ARG A 44 -15.07 1.24 12.70
C ARG A 44 -14.41 1.12 11.34
N PHE A 45 -15.22 0.88 10.32
CA PHE A 45 -14.78 0.95 8.93
C PHE A 45 -15.71 1.89 8.19
N TRP A 46 -15.17 2.76 7.36
CA TRP A 46 -15.94 3.66 6.51
C TRP A 46 -15.24 3.86 5.17
N LEU A 47 -15.98 4.34 4.18
CA LEU A 47 -15.38 4.70 2.89
C LEU A 47 -14.72 6.08 3.00
N SER A 48 -13.48 6.19 2.52
CA SER A 48 -12.64 7.39 2.45
C SER A 48 -12.02 7.52 1.05
N ASP A 49 -11.14 8.50 0.83
CA ASP A 49 -10.41 8.69 -0.42
C ASP A 49 -9.09 7.90 -0.51
N GLU A 50 -8.52 7.51 0.63
CA GLU A 50 -7.32 6.65 0.75
C GLU A 50 -7.42 5.70 1.96
N TRP A 51 -6.50 4.73 2.07
CA TRP A 51 -6.35 3.90 3.27
C TRP A 51 -5.81 4.76 4.39
N LEU A 52 -6.46 4.71 5.56
CA LEU A 52 -6.03 5.53 6.69
C LEU A 52 -6.57 5.00 8.01
N SER A 53 -5.88 5.34 9.09
CA SER A 53 -6.33 5.26 10.46
C SER A 53 -6.03 6.61 11.14
N PRO A 54 -7.02 7.52 11.28
CA PRO A 54 -6.78 8.84 11.82
C PRO A 54 -6.31 8.80 13.27
N ALA A 55 -5.39 9.70 13.62
CA ALA A 55 -4.88 9.82 14.98
C ALA A 55 -6.03 9.95 15.99
N GLY A 56 -6.02 9.10 17.01
CA GLY A 56 -7.04 9.11 18.07
C GLY A 56 -8.41 8.58 17.66
N VAL A 57 -8.54 7.96 16.48
CA VAL A 57 -9.79 7.31 16.04
C VAL A 57 -9.57 5.80 15.96
N PRO A 58 -10.35 4.99 16.70
CA PRO A 58 -10.26 3.53 16.66
C PRO A 58 -10.99 2.95 15.43
N GLY A 59 -10.51 3.27 14.23
CA GLY A 59 -11.08 2.73 13.01
C GLY A 59 -10.32 3.06 11.74
N VAL A 60 -10.81 2.52 10.64
CA VAL A 60 -10.12 2.43 9.35
C VAL A 60 -10.97 3.07 8.24
N GLY A 61 -10.38 4.03 7.54
CA GLY A 61 -10.85 4.52 6.25
C GLY A 61 -10.43 3.55 5.14
N VAL A 62 -11.39 3.15 4.31
CA VAL A 62 -11.19 2.27 3.15
C VAL A 62 -11.44 3.07 1.87
N PRO A 63 -10.55 3.06 0.87
CA PRO A 63 -10.75 3.83 -0.35
C PRO A 63 -12.06 3.49 -1.06
N PHE A 64 -12.84 4.51 -1.39
CA PHE A 64 -14.17 4.39 -1.97
C PHE A 64 -14.17 3.62 -3.30
N TYR A 65 -13.10 3.75 -4.08
CA TYR A 65 -13.00 3.10 -5.38
C TYR A 65 -13.02 1.57 -5.27
N LEU A 66 -12.68 1.02 -4.10
CA LEU A 66 -12.78 -0.40 -3.83
C LEU A 66 -14.22 -0.86 -3.63
N ALA A 67 -15.17 0.02 -3.30
CA ALA A 67 -16.55 -0.39 -3.01
C ALA A 67 -17.33 -0.87 -4.24
N HIS A 68 -16.83 -0.63 -5.47
CA HIS A 68 -17.56 -1.02 -6.69
C HIS A 68 -16.63 -1.39 -7.86
N PRO A 69 -16.88 -2.50 -8.61
CA PRO A 69 -16.01 -2.95 -9.72
C PRO A 69 -15.82 -1.92 -10.84
N ARG A 70 -16.82 -1.05 -11.07
CA ARG A 70 -16.70 0.05 -12.05
C ARG A 70 -15.66 1.08 -11.63
N LEU A 71 -15.58 1.38 -10.33
CA LEU A 71 -14.63 2.34 -9.77
C LEU A 71 -13.24 1.72 -9.65
N ILE A 72 -13.11 0.43 -9.36
CA ILE A 72 -11.84 -0.30 -9.46
C ILE A 72 -11.25 -0.19 -10.87
N ARG A 73 -12.09 -0.31 -11.90
CA ARG A 73 -11.65 -0.14 -13.30
C ARG A 73 -11.25 1.29 -13.61
N LEU A 74 -12.00 2.28 -13.09
CA LEU A 74 -11.67 3.69 -13.26
C LEU A 74 -10.37 4.06 -12.53
N GLU A 75 -10.21 3.64 -11.28
CA GLU A 75 -8.97 3.83 -10.52
C GLU A 75 -7.77 3.30 -11.30
N ARG A 76 -7.90 2.08 -11.85
CA ARG A 76 -6.85 1.50 -12.69
C ARG A 76 -6.55 2.32 -13.93
N SER A 77 -7.55 2.84 -14.62
CA SER A 77 -7.30 3.65 -15.83
C SER A 77 -6.73 5.03 -15.51
N GLN A 78 -7.07 5.60 -14.35
CA GLN A 78 -6.64 6.92 -13.94
C GLN A 78 -5.26 6.91 -13.25
N MET A 79 -4.91 5.81 -12.56
CA MET A 79 -3.72 5.69 -11.70
C MET A 79 -2.80 4.51 -12.06
N LEU A 80 -3.16 3.67 -13.03
CA LEU A 80 -2.46 2.45 -13.48
C LEU A 80 -2.34 1.31 -12.46
N GLU A 81 -2.67 1.59 -11.22
CA GLU A 81 -2.72 0.63 -10.13
C GLU A 81 -4.04 0.78 -9.35
N VAL A 82 -4.34 -0.25 -8.55
CA VAL A 82 -5.45 -0.22 -7.61
C VAL A 82 -4.94 -0.82 -6.33
N GLU A 83 -4.55 0.04 -5.40
CA GLU A 83 -4.14 -0.38 -4.07
C GLU A 83 -5.31 -1.07 -3.36
N GLY A 84 -5.06 -2.24 -2.77
CA GLY A 84 -6.13 -3.08 -2.22
C GLY A 84 -7.07 -3.70 -3.27
N GLY A 85 -6.79 -3.59 -4.58
CA GLY A 85 -7.65 -4.10 -5.65
C GLY A 85 -7.77 -5.63 -5.76
N THR A 86 -7.08 -6.38 -4.91
CA THR A 86 -7.18 -7.85 -4.79
C THR A 86 -7.50 -8.25 -3.36
N ARG A 87 -8.17 -9.40 -3.15
CA ARG A 87 -8.47 -9.91 -1.79
C ARG A 87 -7.23 -10.00 -0.90
N LYS A 88 -6.09 -10.43 -1.47
CA LYS A 88 -4.81 -10.53 -0.74
C LYS A 88 -4.34 -9.15 -0.28
N GLN A 89 -4.21 -8.20 -1.21
CA GLN A 89 -3.73 -6.84 -0.88
C GLN A 89 -4.69 -6.11 0.05
N CYS A 90 -6.00 -6.20 -0.19
CA CYS A 90 -7.02 -5.59 0.67
C CYS A 90 -6.92 -6.13 2.11
N MET A 91 -6.75 -7.45 2.29
CA MET A 91 -6.56 -8.02 3.64
C MET A 91 -5.21 -7.64 4.26
N MET A 92 -4.19 -7.36 3.46
CA MET A 92 -2.91 -6.87 3.99
C MET A 92 -3.07 -5.45 4.55
N LEU A 93 -3.69 -4.56 3.78
CA LEU A 93 -3.95 -3.17 4.15
C LEU A 93 -4.94 -3.07 5.33
N LEU A 94 -6.06 -3.82 5.30
CA LEU A 94 -7.00 -3.85 6.43
C LEU A 94 -6.33 -4.21 7.75
N ARG A 95 -5.42 -5.19 7.75
CA ARG A 95 -4.71 -5.60 8.97
C ARG A 95 -3.67 -4.58 9.41
N HIS A 96 -3.00 -3.94 8.45
CA HIS A 96 -2.06 -2.86 8.71
C HIS A 96 -2.78 -1.67 9.37
N GLU A 97 -3.85 -1.16 8.76
CA GLU A 97 -4.65 -0.06 9.31
C GLU A 97 -5.29 -0.41 10.65
N LEU A 98 -5.68 -1.67 10.85
CA LEU A 98 -6.15 -2.14 12.15
C LEU A 98 -5.06 -2.08 13.23
N GLY A 99 -3.79 -2.20 12.85
CA GLY A 99 -2.64 -1.96 13.72
C GLY A 99 -2.65 -0.53 14.25
N HIS A 100 -2.69 0.47 13.38
CA HIS A 100 -2.82 1.86 13.81
C HIS A 100 -4.09 2.10 14.65
N ALA A 101 -5.23 1.57 14.21
CA ALA A 101 -6.49 1.75 14.92
C ALA A 101 -6.45 1.18 16.35
N ILE A 102 -5.83 0.01 16.55
CA ILE A 102 -5.71 -0.58 17.90
C ILE A 102 -4.67 0.15 18.75
N ASP A 103 -3.58 0.63 18.14
CA ASP A 103 -2.63 1.50 18.84
C ASP A 103 -3.33 2.75 19.37
N HIS A 104 -4.13 3.42 18.56
CA HIS A 104 -4.89 4.61 18.96
C HIS A 104 -5.94 4.29 20.02
N ALA A 105 -6.65 3.17 19.88
CA ALA A 105 -7.70 2.74 20.81
C ALA A 105 -7.16 2.54 22.23
N TYR A 106 -5.99 1.91 22.38
CA TYR A 106 -5.40 1.56 23.68
C TYR A 106 -4.19 2.41 24.07
N ARG A 107 -3.79 3.36 23.23
CA ARG A 107 -2.60 4.21 23.36
C ARG A 107 -1.33 3.37 23.57
N LEU A 108 -1.16 2.32 22.76
CA LEU A 108 -0.10 1.34 22.96
C LEU A 108 1.30 1.97 22.82
N HIS A 109 1.45 2.96 21.95
CA HIS A 109 2.66 3.76 21.76
C HIS A 109 3.20 4.41 23.04
N ARG A 110 2.37 4.58 24.08
CA ARG A 110 2.80 5.11 25.39
C ARG A 110 3.41 4.04 26.29
N ARG A 111 3.09 2.77 26.05
CA ARG A 111 3.56 1.64 26.87
C ARG A 111 5.05 1.44 26.66
N GLN A 112 5.75 1.09 27.74
CA GLN A 112 7.20 0.88 27.72
C GLN A 112 7.60 -0.22 26.73
N ARG A 113 6.92 -1.37 26.76
CA ARG A 113 7.18 -2.51 25.85
C ARG A 113 7.06 -2.13 24.36
N TRP A 114 6.11 -1.26 24.02
CA TRP A 114 5.97 -0.76 22.65
C TRP A 114 7.19 0.07 22.26
N ARG A 115 7.59 1.02 23.11
CA ARG A 115 8.74 1.91 22.85
C ARG A 115 10.07 1.17 22.77
N GLU A 116 10.26 0.16 23.60
CA GLU A 116 11.45 -0.69 23.56
C GLU A 116 11.54 -1.52 22.27
N ALA A 117 10.40 -1.95 21.72
CA ALA A 117 10.35 -2.76 20.51
C ALA A 117 10.48 -1.92 19.22
N PHE A 118 9.81 -0.77 19.16
CA PHE A 118 9.63 0.00 17.91
C PHE A 118 10.34 1.35 17.89
N GLY A 119 10.63 1.94 19.05
CA GLY A 119 11.18 3.29 19.16
C GLY A 119 10.14 4.33 19.58
N SER A 120 10.31 5.59 19.17
CA SER A 120 9.39 6.67 19.55
C SER A 120 8.39 6.97 18.44
N SER A 121 7.09 6.85 18.75
CA SER A 121 5.99 7.27 17.87
C SER A 121 5.98 8.78 17.59
N SER A 122 6.60 9.59 18.46
CA SER A 122 6.70 11.04 18.28
C SER A 122 7.77 11.46 17.27
N GLN A 123 8.44 10.51 16.60
CA GLN A 123 9.39 10.84 15.56
C GLN A 123 8.66 11.54 14.41
N PRO A 124 9.24 12.59 13.81
CA PRO A 124 8.69 13.15 12.59
C PRO A 124 8.67 12.08 11.49
N TYR A 125 7.54 11.97 10.81
CA TYR A 125 7.41 11.13 9.62
C TYR A 125 8.39 11.66 8.54
N PRO A 126 9.30 10.83 8.02
CA PRO A 126 10.34 11.28 7.11
C PRO A 126 9.78 11.48 5.70
N GLU A 127 9.99 12.65 5.08
CA GLU A 127 9.54 12.90 3.69
C GLU A 127 9.98 11.80 2.71
N TRP A 128 11.15 11.20 2.97
CA TRP A 128 11.70 10.07 2.22
C TRP A 128 12.43 9.12 3.18
N TYR A 129 12.33 7.81 2.96
CA TYR A 129 13.16 6.83 3.67
C TYR A 129 13.88 5.89 2.69
N ARG A 130 15.07 5.43 3.10
CA ARG A 130 15.89 4.46 2.39
C ARG A 130 15.89 3.14 3.18
N PRO A 131 15.06 2.15 2.82
CA PRO A 131 15.06 0.89 3.54
C PRO A 131 16.37 0.14 3.31
N ASN A 132 16.68 -0.79 4.22
CA ASN A 132 17.72 -1.78 4.03
C ASN A 132 17.07 -3.14 3.71
N PRO A 133 17.08 -3.58 2.42
CA PRO A 133 16.49 -4.84 2.01
C PRO A 133 17.03 -6.10 2.70
N ALA A 134 18.30 -6.05 3.14
CA ALA A 134 18.96 -7.16 3.80
C ALA A 134 18.66 -7.22 5.32
N SER A 135 17.99 -6.20 5.87
CA SER A 135 17.66 -6.15 7.29
C SER A 135 16.67 -7.24 7.67
N ARG A 136 17.04 -8.03 8.68
CA ARG A 136 16.16 -9.04 9.32
C ARG A 136 15.50 -8.53 10.60
N ARG A 137 15.65 -7.23 10.93
CA ARG A 137 15.09 -6.61 12.13
C ARG A 137 13.61 -6.23 12.00
N PHE A 138 13.06 -6.33 10.80
CA PHE A 138 11.69 -5.92 10.48
C PHE A 138 10.94 -7.08 9.85
N VAL A 139 9.62 -7.10 10.04
CA VAL A 139 8.77 -8.03 9.32
C VAL A 139 8.66 -7.62 7.85
N GLN A 140 8.10 -8.51 7.03
CA GLN A 140 7.82 -8.25 5.62
C GLN A 140 6.35 -8.52 5.38
N HIS A 141 5.56 -7.45 5.31
CA HIS A 141 4.13 -7.49 5.06
C HIS A 141 3.79 -6.69 3.81
N LEU A 142 3.74 -5.36 3.87
CA LEU A 142 3.59 -4.51 2.68
C LEU A 142 4.90 -4.43 1.88
N ASP A 143 4.79 -3.97 0.63
CA ASP A 143 5.93 -3.81 -0.27
C ASP A 143 6.86 -2.67 0.22
N ALA A 144 7.96 -2.41 -0.50
CA ALA A 144 8.90 -1.32 -0.21
C ALA A 144 9.56 -1.36 1.18
N TRP A 145 9.51 -2.50 1.88
CA TRP A 145 10.02 -2.64 3.26
C TRP A 145 9.40 -1.60 4.20
N TYR A 146 8.09 -1.36 4.05
CA TYR A 146 7.35 -0.28 4.69
C TYR A 146 7.51 -0.22 6.23
N ALA A 147 7.72 -1.37 6.88
CA ALA A 147 8.05 -1.44 8.31
C ALA A 147 9.30 -0.64 8.73
N GLN A 148 10.16 -0.22 7.79
CA GLN A 148 11.35 0.59 8.06
C GLN A 148 11.09 2.10 7.97
N ALA A 149 9.90 2.52 7.54
CA ALA A 149 9.57 3.93 7.28
C ALA A 149 9.49 4.75 8.57
N HIS A 150 8.83 4.21 9.60
CA HIS A 150 8.57 4.88 10.86
C HIS A 150 8.26 3.87 11.98
N PRO A 151 8.50 4.15 13.27
CA PRO A 151 8.14 3.24 14.38
C PRO A 151 6.67 2.80 14.39
N ASP A 152 5.73 3.69 14.05
CA ASP A 152 4.31 3.33 13.96
C ASP A 152 4.04 2.35 12.83
N GLU A 153 4.75 2.49 11.71
CA GLU A 153 4.64 1.60 10.54
C GLU A 153 5.23 0.23 10.84
N ASP A 154 6.36 0.18 11.53
CA ASP A 154 6.95 -1.06 12.05
C ASP A 154 5.96 -1.81 12.95
N PHE A 155 5.27 -1.09 13.84
CA PHE A 155 4.24 -1.67 14.68
C PHE A 155 3.05 -2.18 13.85
N ALA A 156 2.49 -1.37 12.94
CA ALA A 156 1.34 -1.74 12.13
C ALA A 156 1.62 -2.96 11.24
N GLU A 157 2.79 -3.00 10.60
CA GLU A 157 3.28 -4.13 9.81
C GLU A 157 3.44 -5.39 10.68
N THR A 158 4.08 -5.25 11.85
CA THR A 158 4.30 -6.36 12.79
C THR A 158 2.97 -6.91 13.32
N PHE A 159 2.04 -6.02 13.67
CA PHE A 159 0.68 -6.38 14.08
C PHE A 159 -0.06 -7.12 12.97
N ALA A 160 0.04 -6.65 11.72
CA ALA A 160 -0.64 -7.30 10.60
C ALA A 160 -0.14 -8.72 10.34
N VAL A 161 1.17 -8.97 10.49
CA VAL A 161 1.76 -10.32 10.44
C VAL A 161 1.29 -11.19 11.60
N TRP A 162 1.27 -10.63 12.81
CA TRP A 162 0.83 -11.33 14.02
C TRP A 162 -0.67 -11.72 13.98
N LEU A 163 -1.51 -10.80 13.50
CA LEU A 163 -2.97 -10.98 13.43
C LEU A 163 -3.36 -12.06 12.41
N ASN A 164 -2.64 -12.14 11.28
CA ASN A 164 -2.94 -13.09 10.22
C ASN A 164 -2.75 -14.55 10.71
N PRO A 165 -3.82 -15.36 10.81
CA PRO A 165 -3.72 -16.72 11.36
C PRO A 165 -2.88 -17.68 10.50
N ARG A 166 -2.63 -17.33 9.23
CA ARG A 166 -1.83 -18.14 8.30
C ARG A 166 -0.36 -17.71 8.23
N SER A 167 0.07 -16.71 8.99
CA SER A 167 1.42 -16.17 8.87
C SER A 167 2.50 -17.11 9.36
N ARG A 168 2.17 -18.05 10.27
CA ARG A 168 3.14 -18.96 10.93
C ARG A 168 4.38 -18.19 11.38
N TRP A 169 4.14 -17.05 12.03
CA TRP A 169 5.16 -16.03 12.22
C TRP A 169 6.31 -16.50 13.12
N ARG A 170 6.02 -17.40 14.08
CA ARG A 170 7.04 -17.99 14.96
C ARG A 170 8.06 -18.79 14.15
N GLU A 171 7.59 -19.63 13.24
CA GLU A 171 8.44 -20.42 12.36
C GLU A 171 9.12 -19.56 11.28
N ARG A 172 8.34 -18.66 10.64
CA ARG A 172 8.83 -17.81 9.56
C ARG A 172 9.95 -16.87 10.00
N TYR A 173 9.87 -16.32 11.21
CA TYR A 173 10.83 -15.36 11.75
C TYR A 173 11.75 -15.95 12.82
N ALA A 174 11.79 -17.28 13.01
CA ALA A 174 12.55 -17.95 14.07
C ALA A 174 14.02 -17.52 14.18
N THR A 175 14.68 -17.24 13.05
CA THR A 175 16.09 -16.84 12.97
C THR A 175 16.29 -15.33 12.78
N TRP A 176 15.21 -14.54 12.84
CA TRP A 176 15.21 -13.11 12.56
C TRP A 176 15.05 -12.33 13.86
N PRO A 177 15.84 -11.24 14.08
CA PRO A 177 15.61 -10.35 15.22
C PRO A 177 14.19 -9.75 15.29
N ALA A 178 13.49 -9.65 14.15
CA ALA A 178 12.08 -9.25 14.08
C ALA A 178 11.15 -10.11 14.95
N LEU A 179 11.52 -11.36 15.27
CA LEU A 179 10.73 -12.23 16.15
C LEU A 179 10.45 -11.57 17.51
N ARG A 180 11.42 -10.84 18.07
CA ARG A 180 11.25 -10.14 19.34
C ARG A 180 10.14 -9.09 19.30
N LYS A 181 9.93 -8.43 18.15
CA LYS A 181 8.84 -7.48 17.96
C LYS A 181 7.49 -8.18 17.86
N LEU A 182 7.45 -9.33 17.18
CA LEU A 182 6.23 -10.16 17.12
C LEU A 182 5.83 -10.68 18.50
N GLU A 183 6.79 -11.13 19.30
CA GLU A 183 6.57 -11.52 20.70
C GLU A 183 6.13 -10.33 21.57
N ALA A 184 6.70 -9.14 21.33
CA ALA A 184 6.27 -7.93 22.02
C ALA A 184 4.82 -7.55 21.67
N VAL A 185 4.41 -7.68 20.40
CA VAL A 185 3.01 -7.50 19.99
C VAL A 185 2.11 -8.55 20.64
N ASP A 186 2.48 -9.84 20.63
CA ASP A 186 1.71 -10.92 21.27
C ASP A 186 1.42 -10.57 22.74
N GLN A 187 2.44 -10.17 23.49
CA GLN A 187 2.31 -9.77 24.90
C GLN A 187 1.51 -8.47 25.09
N LEU A 188 1.66 -7.49 24.20
CA LEU A 188 0.86 -6.25 24.25
C LEU A 188 -0.62 -6.54 24.03
N MET A 189 -0.94 -7.43 23.11
CA MET A 189 -2.31 -7.83 22.77
C MET A 189 -2.94 -8.66 23.89
N ASP A 190 -2.21 -9.64 24.44
CA ASP A 190 -2.67 -10.42 25.59
C ASP A 190 -3.00 -9.51 26.80
N ALA A 191 -2.21 -8.47 27.03
CA ALA A 191 -2.42 -7.52 28.11
C ALA A 191 -3.64 -6.59 27.93
N ILE A 192 -4.25 -6.54 26.74
CA ILE A 192 -5.46 -5.75 26.47
C ILE A 192 -6.67 -6.61 26.10
N ALA A 193 -6.47 -7.92 25.88
CA ALA A 193 -7.54 -8.85 25.55
C ALA A 193 -8.64 -8.82 26.63
N GLY A 194 -9.89 -8.70 26.22
CA GLY A 194 -11.04 -8.59 27.12
C GLY A 194 -11.15 -7.25 27.87
N THR A 195 -10.27 -6.27 27.62
CA THR A 195 -10.33 -4.94 28.24
C THR A 195 -10.93 -3.91 27.29
N GLU A 196 -11.62 -2.91 27.85
CA GLU A 196 -12.18 -1.83 27.04
C GLU A 196 -11.09 -0.82 26.59
N PRO A 197 -11.20 -0.25 25.38
CA PRO A 197 -10.24 0.73 24.89
C PRO A 197 -10.35 2.07 25.65
N ALA A 198 -9.19 2.73 25.80
CA ALA A 198 -9.07 4.05 26.41
C ALA A 198 -9.68 5.16 25.53
N VAL A 199 -9.70 4.95 24.21
CA VAL A 199 -10.30 5.87 23.23
C VAL A 199 -11.48 5.19 22.56
N ARG A 200 -12.66 5.82 22.65
CA ARG A 200 -13.94 5.29 22.12
C ARG A 200 -14.59 6.21 21.07
N SER A 201 -13.78 7.06 20.43
CA SER A 201 -14.28 7.99 19.41
C SER A 201 -15.06 7.23 18.32
N ARG A 202 -16.17 7.83 17.88
CA ARG A 202 -17.03 7.32 16.81
C ARG A 202 -16.93 8.16 15.53
N GLU A 203 -16.02 9.12 15.52
CA GLU A 203 -15.78 9.97 14.37
C GLU A 203 -15.36 9.15 13.15
N ARG A 204 -15.62 9.71 11.96
CA ARG A 204 -15.21 9.16 10.68
C ARG A 204 -14.56 10.26 9.85
N PRO A 205 -13.36 10.73 10.24
CA PRO A 205 -12.61 11.71 9.47
C PRO A 205 -12.44 11.25 8.03
N TYR A 206 -12.46 12.20 7.09
CA TYR A 206 -12.33 11.90 5.66
C TYR A 206 -13.34 10.85 5.19
N SER A 207 -14.57 10.89 5.67
CA SER A 207 -15.62 9.98 5.19
C SER A 207 -16.14 10.44 3.84
N LEU A 208 -16.47 9.48 2.96
CA LEU A 208 -16.95 9.70 1.61
C LEU A 208 -18.08 10.76 1.52
N PRO A 209 -19.08 10.78 2.42
CA PRO A 209 -20.13 11.80 2.41
C PRO A 209 -19.64 13.24 2.57
N SER A 210 -18.45 13.46 3.13
CA SER A 210 -17.86 14.82 3.24
C SER A 210 -17.20 15.31 1.95
N PHE A 211 -16.95 14.45 0.96
CA PHE A 211 -16.26 14.83 -0.29
C PHE A 211 -17.24 15.33 -1.35
N ARG A 212 -17.39 16.65 -1.44
CA ARG A 212 -18.26 17.31 -2.43
C ARG A 212 -17.65 17.49 -3.81
N LEU A 213 -16.36 17.15 -3.98
CA LEU A 213 -15.64 17.30 -5.24
C LEU A 213 -16.07 16.24 -6.27
N ARG A 214 -15.99 16.59 -7.56
CA ARG A 214 -16.27 15.66 -8.67
C ARG A 214 -15.13 14.67 -8.85
N LEU A 215 -15.43 13.45 -9.31
CA LEU A 215 -14.44 12.41 -9.57
C LEU A 215 -13.32 12.88 -10.53
N LYS A 216 -13.64 13.69 -11.54
CA LYS A 216 -12.62 14.29 -12.42
C LYS A 216 -11.61 15.14 -11.66
N THR A 217 -12.09 15.93 -10.69
CA THR A 217 -11.25 16.82 -9.89
C THR A 217 -10.43 16.02 -8.88
N TYR A 218 -11.03 14.96 -8.29
CA TYR A 218 -10.30 13.99 -7.45
C TYR A 218 -9.11 13.43 -8.21
N TYR A 219 -9.36 12.83 -9.36
CA TYR A 219 -8.32 12.15 -10.14
C TYR A 219 -7.29 13.11 -10.72
N LYS A 220 -7.68 14.34 -11.10
CA LYS A 220 -6.74 15.39 -11.47
C LYS A 220 -5.77 15.69 -10.32
N ARG A 221 -6.29 15.98 -9.13
CA ARG A 221 -5.47 16.28 -7.93
C ARG A 221 -4.61 15.09 -7.51
N LYS A 222 -5.18 13.88 -7.55
CA LYS A 222 -4.45 12.65 -7.22
C LYS A 222 -3.28 12.45 -8.19
N ARG A 223 -3.48 12.61 -9.49
CA ARG A 223 -2.37 12.58 -10.46
C ARG A 223 -1.36 13.69 -10.23
N GLU A 224 -1.78 14.89 -9.89
CA GLU A 224 -0.85 15.99 -9.59
C GLU A 224 0.01 15.66 -8.36
N ARG A 225 -0.58 15.14 -7.27
CA ARG A 225 0.12 14.72 -6.03
C ARG A 225 1.09 13.56 -6.26
N PHE A 226 0.65 12.53 -6.98
CA PHE A 226 1.46 11.34 -7.21
C PHE A 226 2.34 11.44 -8.47
N ASN A 227 2.19 12.48 -9.29
CA ASN A 227 2.91 12.61 -10.55
C ASN A 227 2.96 14.07 -11.05
N PRO A 228 3.88 14.91 -10.54
CA PRO A 228 4.15 16.24 -11.10
C PRO A 228 4.91 16.05 -12.42
N GLY A 229 4.21 15.59 -13.46
CA GLY A 229 4.82 15.25 -14.75
C GLY A 229 4.32 13.97 -15.42
N TYR A 230 3.07 13.56 -15.18
CA TYR A 230 2.43 12.45 -15.90
C TYR A 230 2.54 12.70 -17.40
N SER A 231 3.54 12.05 -17.99
CA SER A 231 3.70 11.98 -19.44
C SER A 231 3.75 10.50 -19.75
N THR A 232 3.08 10.11 -20.83
CA THR A 232 3.18 8.78 -21.46
C THR A 232 4.59 8.48 -21.98
N ASN A 233 5.62 9.21 -21.52
CA ASN A 233 7.01 9.13 -21.95
C ASN A 233 7.63 7.75 -21.75
N TYR A 234 7.06 6.89 -20.91
CA TYR A 234 7.54 5.51 -20.75
C TYR A 234 7.04 4.58 -21.86
N ASP A 235 5.92 4.88 -22.52
CA ASP A 235 5.25 3.93 -23.40
C ASP A 235 6.11 3.55 -24.60
N ASP A 236 6.78 4.53 -25.21
CA ASP A 236 7.65 4.31 -26.36
C ASP A 236 8.88 3.49 -25.97
N ASP A 237 9.48 3.79 -24.81
CA ASP A 237 10.61 3.00 -24.30
C ASP A 237 10.18 1.58 -23.90
N LEU A 238 9.00 1.42 -23.30
CA LEU A 238 8.45 0.12 -22.95
C LEU A 238 8.13 -0.70 -24.21
N ARG A 239 7.64 -0.09 -25.29
CA ARG A 239 7.42 -0.74 -26.60
C ARG A 239 8.72 -1.11 -27.30
N ARG A 240 9.81 -0.36 -27.08
CA ARG A 240 11.14 -0.70 -27.59
C ARG A 240 11.72 -1.90 -26.86
N LEU A 241 11.47 -2.01 -25.56
CA LEU A 241 12.00 -3.07 -24.70
C LEU A 241 11.17 -4.35 -24.73
N PHE A 242 9.85 -4.23 -24.84
CA PHE A 242 8.91 -5.35 -24.81
C PHE A 242 8.05 -5.38 -26.06
N ASP A 243 7.81 -6.59 -26.57
CA ASP A 243 7.01 -6.79 -27.78
C ASP A 243 5.52 -6.55 -27.50
N GLU A 244 4.84 -5.85 -28.42
CA GLU A 244 3.38 -5.82 -28.47
C GLU A 244 2.85 -7.23 -28.71
N GLY A 245 1.91 -7.68 -27.89
CA GLY A 245 1.51 -9.08 -27.72
C GLY A 245 0.92 -9.81 -28.95
N THR A 246 0.99 -9.23 -30.14
CA THR A 246 0.54 -9.79 -31.42
C THR A 246 1.47 -10.91 -31.94
N ASN A 247 2.79 -10.82 -31.68
CA ASN A 247 3.78 -11.74 -32.27
C ASN A 247 4.26 -12.88 -31.35
N SER A 248 3.79 -13.01 -30.10
CA SER A 248 4.30 -14.06 -29.18
C SER A 248 3.33 -14.44 -28.05
N LYS A 249 2.28 -15.23 -28.35
CA LYS A 249 1.36 -15.75 -27.32
C LYS A 249 2.05 -16.64 -26.26
N ARG A 250 3.24 -17.18 -26.55
CA ARG A 250 4.00 -18.09 -25.66
C ARG A 250 4.87 -17.38 -24.62
N ALA A 251 5.25 -16.11 -24.85
CA ALA A 251 6.05 -15.35 -23.89
C ALA A 251 5.19 -14.85 -22.70
N PRO A 252 5.74 -14.78 -21.47
CA PRO A 252 5.03 -14.17 -20.34
C PRO A 252 4.71 -12.70 -20.61
N THR A 253 3.66 -12.17 -19.99
CA THR A 253 3.38 -10.73 -20.07
C THR A 253 4.51 -9.93 -19.41
N ALA A 254 4.86 -8.78 -19.99
CA ALA A 254 5.92 -7.92 -19.45
C ALA A 254 5.60 -7.54 -17.99
N ALA A 255 4.34 -7.22 -17.70
CA ALA A 255 3.88 -6.94 -16.34
C ALA A 255 4.10 -8.12 -15.36
N ALA A 256 3.89 -9.37 -15.79
CA ALA A 256 4.14 -10.54 -14.94
C ALA A 256 5.64 -10.80 -14.75
N PHE A 257 6.43 -10.64 -15.81
CA PHE A 257 7.89 -10.75 -15.77
C PHE A 257 8.48 -9.74 -14.77
N LEU A 258 8.15 -8.46 -14.91
CA LEU A 258 8.64 -7.39 -14.05
C LEU A 258 8.22 -7.57 -12.58
N ARG A 259 6.98 -8.00 -12.31
CA ARG A 259 6.55 -8.33 -10.93
C ARG A 259 7.35 -9.49 -10.34
N LYS A 260 7.62 -10.53 -11.12
CA LYS A 260 8.39 -11.70 -10.67
C LYS A 260 9.83 -11.32 -10.31
N HIS A 261 10.40 -10.35 -11.01
CA HIS A 261 11.80 -9.93 -10.88
C HIS A 261 11.97 -8.57 -10.19
N SER A 262 10.94 -8.05 -9.52
CA SER A 262 10.95 -6.70 -8.93
C SER A 262 12.08 -6.49 -7.92
N ALA A 263 12.35 -7.48 -7.06
CA ALA A 263 13.43 -7.41 -6.08
C ALA A 263 14.83 -7.32 -6.74
N GLU A 264 15.04 -8.08 -7.82
CA GLU A 264 16.29 -8.08 -8.61
C GLU A 264 16.48 -6.73 -9.32
N ILE A 265 15.42 -6.23 -9.97
CA ILE A 265 15.41 -4.93 -10.64
C ILE A 265 15.69 -3.79 -9.65
N ARG A 266 15.03 -3.78 -8.49
CA ARG A 266 15.25 -2.79 -7.43
C ARG A 266 16.70 -2.80 -6.96
N GLY A 267 17.25 -3.99 -6.70
CA GLY A 267 18.64 -4.14 -6.28
C GLY A 267 19.64 -3.51 -7.25
N HIS A 268 19.37 -3.56 -8.55
CA HIS A 268 20.21 -2.91 -9.56
C HIS A 268 20.09 -1.38 -9.55
N VAL A 269 18.89 -0.82 -9.37
CA VAL A 269 18.64 0.64 -9.46
C VAL A 269 18.99 1.37 -8.17
N VAL A 270 18.66 0.79 -7.02
CA VAL A 270 18.88 1.39 -5.68
C VAL A 270 20.35 1.69 -5.39
N ARG A 271 21.27 0.98 -6.06
CA ARG A 271 22.71 1.27 -5.98
C ARG A 271 23.09 2.64 -6.54
N TRP A 272 22.30 3.16 -7.49
CA TRP A 272 22.58 4.40 -8.22
C TRP A 272 21.68 5.58 -7.80
N THR A 273 20.56 5.32 -7.13
CA THR A 273 19.54 6.31 -6.73
C THR A 273 19.49 6.48 -5.20
N GLU A 274 20.59 6.94 -4.59
CA GLU A 274 20.66 7.08 -3.12
C GLU A 274 19.50 7.91 -2.55
N GLY A 275 18.76 7.34 -1.61
CA GLY A 275 17.67 8.02 -0.90
C GLY A 275 16.34 8.11 -1.65
N GLN A 276 16.19 7.44 -2.79
CA GLN A 276 15.04 7.66 -3.71
C GLN A 276 14.24 6.38 -4.03
N GLU A 277 14.30 5.39 -3.15
CA GLU A 277 13.72 4.05 -3.39
C GLU A 277 12.20 4.07 -3.55
N LEU A 278 11.51 4.96 -2.82
CA LEU A 278 10.06 5.16 -2.98
C LEU A 278 9.68 5.64 -4.38
N THR A 279 10.50 6.53 -4.96
CA THR A 279 10.32 6.98 -6.34
C THR A 279 10.55 5.84 -7.31
N VAL A 280 11.64 5.08 -7.13
CA VAL A 280 11.93 3.90 -7.97
C VAL A 280 10.78 2.90 -7.92
N ASP A 281 10.23 2.64 -6.72
CA ASP A 281 9.11 1.73 -6.53
C ASP A 281 7.82 2.23 -7.16
N TYR A 282 7.56 3.52 -7.06
CA TYR A 282 6.41 4.15 -7.71
C TYR A 282 6.53 4.07 -9.23
N VAL A 283 7.66 4.50 -9.79
CA VAL A 283 7.91 4.45 -11.25
C VAL A 283 7.86 3.01 -11.76
N LEU A 284 8.43 2.05 -11.02
CA LEU A 284 8.35 0.62 -11.35
C LEU A 284 6.90 0.14 -11.42
N ARG A 285 6.07 0.46 -10.42
CA ARG A 285 4.65 0.07 -10.40
C ARG A 285 3.88 0.70 -11.56
N HIS A 286 4.14 1.97 -11.85
CA HIS A 286 3.53 2.70 -12.95
C HIS A 286 3.90 2.10 -14.31
N MET A 287 5.18 1.79 -14.54
CA MET A 287 5.66 1.12 -15.75
C MET A 287 5.08 -0.30 -15.90
N ILE A 288 4.96 -1.07 -14.81
CA ILE A 288 4.26 -2.37 -14.80
C ILE A 288 2.77 -2.21 -15.19
N GLY A 289 2.13 -1.14 -14.70
CA GLY A 289 0.78 -0.76 -15.07
C GLY A 289 0.64 -0.50 -16.57
N ARG A 290 1.50 0.37 -17.13
CA ARG A 290 1.57 0.64 -18.58
C ARG A 290 1.82 -0.61 -19.41
N CYS A 291 2.77 -1.46 -19.01
CA CYS A 291 3.01 -2.75 -19.68
C CYS A 291 1.74 -3.63 -19.78
N ARG A 292 0.89 -3.62 -18.75
CA ARG A 292 -0.37 -4.37 -18.76
C ARG A 292 -1.38 -3.73 -19.72
N GLU A 293 -1.53 -2.41 -19.70
CA GLU A 293 -2.49 -1.68 -20.55
C GLU A 293 -2.12 -1.76 -22.03
N LEU A 294 -0.82 -1.67 -22.33
CA LEU A 294 -0.27 -1.82 -23.67
C LEU A 294 -0.25 -3.29 -24.15
N GLY A 295 -0.55 -4.26 -23.28
CA GLY A 295 -0.54 -5.68 -23.64
C GLY A 295 0.84 -6.23 -24.01
N LEU A 296 1.91 -5.67 -23.43
CA LEU A 296 3.29 -6.00 -23.76
C LEU A 296 3.73 -7.37 -23.22
N ARG A 297 4.69 -7.99 -23.90
CA ARG A 297 5.25 -9.31 -23.56
C ARG A 297 6.77 -9.30 -23.46
N ALA A 298 7.28 -10.04 -22.48
CA ALA A 298 8.72 -10.19 -22.24
C ALA A 298 9.29 -11.32 -23.10
N LYS A 299 9.71 -10.98 -24.32
CA LYS A 299 10.38 -11.89 -25.25
C LYS A 299 11.87 -11.57 -25.29
N GLY A 300 12.71 -12.58 -25.06
CA GLY A 300 14.16 -12.44 -25.11
C GLY A 300 14.86 -13.04 -23.89
N PRO A 301 16.21 -12.97 -23.84
CA PRO A 301 16.99 -13.48 -22.72
C PRO A 301 16.64 -12.73 -21.42
N LYS A 302 16.38 -13.48 -20.35
CA LYS A 302 16.01 -12.93 -19.03
C LYS A 302 16.98 -11.83 -18.59
N GLN A 303 18.29 -12.12 -18.60
CA GLN A 303 19.32 -11.21 -18.09
C GLN A 303 19.35 -9.89 -18.86
N GLN A 304 19.21 -9.94 -20.19
CA GLN A 304 19.18 -8.77 -21.05
C GLN A 304 17.97 -7.88 -20.72
N LEU A 305 16.77 -8.47 -20.66
CA LEU A 305 15.55 -7.73 -20.32
C LEU A 305 15.60 -7.09 -18.93
N LEU A 306 16.22 -7.76 -17.95
CA LEU A 306 16.39 -7.17 -16.62
C LEU A 306 17.37 -6.01 -16.63
N MET A 307 18.50 -6.14 -17.31
CA MET A 307 19.49 -5.09 -17.42
C MET A 307 18.90 -3.85 -18.11
N ASP A 308 18.29 -4.05 -19.28
CA ASP A 308 17.71 -2.96 -20.08
C ASP A 308 16.55 -2.28 -19.34
N PHE A 309 15.70 -3.06 -18.66
CA PHE A 309 14.64 -2.49 -17.83
C PHE A 309 15.20 -1.72 -16.62
N SER A 310 16.24 -2.23 -15.95
CA SER A 310 16.87 -1.53 -14.83
C SER A 310 17.48 -0.19 -15.27
N ILE A 311 18.10 -0.13 -16.45
CA ILE A 311 18.60 1.13 -17.04
C ILE A 311 17.44 2.09 -17.26
N LEU A 312 16.37 1.61 -17.92
CA LEU A 312 15.19 2.42 -18.22
C LEU A 312 14.52 2.96 -16.95
N LEU A 313 14.36 2.10 -15.94
CA LEU A 313 13.83 2.46 -14.63
C LEU A 313 14.70 3.52 -13.94
N THR A 314 16.03 3.41 -14.03
CA THR A 314 16.96 4.39 -13.44
C THR A 314 16.79 5.76 -14.09
N VAL A 315 16.77 5.84 -15.42
CA VAL A 315 16.59 7.09 -16.18
C VAL A 315 15.27 7.76 -15.82
N HIS A 316 14.19 6.99 -15.80
CA HIS A 316 12.86 7.54 -15.52
C HIS A 316 12.65 7.89 -14.06
N SER A 317 13.27 7.16 -13.14
CA SER A 317 13.30 7.53 -11.72
C SER A 317 14.05 8.84 -11.52
N MET A 318 15.27 8.98 -12.09
CA MET A 318 16.04 10.23 -12.01
C MET A 318 15.28 11.41 -12.63
N THR A 319 14.68 11.22 -13.82
CA THR A 319 13.87 12.25 -14.48
C THR A 319 12.69 12.70 -13.60
N TYR A 320 12.03 11.74 -12.94
CA TYR A 320 10.95 12.02 -12.00
C TYR A 320 11.45 12.86 -10.83
N LEU A 321 12.62 12.55 -10.27
CA LEU A 321 13.21 13.28 -9.14
C LEU A 321 13.63 14.70 -9.50
N TYR A 322 14.23 14.90 -10.67
CA TYR A 322 14.62 16.23 -11.13
C TYR A 322 13.42 17.13 -11.42
N ARG A 323 12.29 16.57 -11.87
CA ARG A 323 11.02 17.31 -12.05
C ARG A 323 10.26 17.48 -10.74
N GLY A 324 10.38 16.52 -9.81
CA GLY A 324 9.77 16.55 -8.48
C GLY A 324 10.44 17.50 -7.48
N ARG A 325 11.62 18.06 -7.79
CA ARG A 325 12.22 19.13 -6.97
C ARG A 325 11.41 20.42 -6.92
N GLU A 326 10.39 20.57 -7.75
CA GLU A 326 9.43 21.67 -7.61
C GLU A 326 8.27 21.34 -6.66
N TRP A 327 7.85 20.07 -6.49
CA TRP A 327 6.81 19.66 -5.51
C TRP A 327 6.89 18.14 -5.21
N HIS A 328 6.94 17.74 -3.92
CA HIS A 328 5.99 16.82 -3.24
C HIS A 328 6.44 16.34 -1.84
N ALA A 329 5.43 16.10 -0.99
CA ALA A 329 5.47 15.60 0.39
C ALA A 329 4.72 14.26 0.53
N MET A 330 4.96 13.52 1.62
CA MET A 330 4.21 12.31 2.03
C MET A 330 2.71 12.54 2.13
#